data_AF-A0A4Q5QNC9-F1
#
_entry.id   AF-A0A4Q5QNC9-F1
#
_cell.length_a   1.000
_cell.length_b   1.000
_cell.length_c   1.000
_cell.angle_alpha   90.00
_cell.angle_beta   90.00
_cell.angle_gamma   90.00
#
_symmetry.space_group_name_H-M   'P 1'
#
loop_
_entity.id
_entity.type
_entity.pdbx_description
1 polymer ?
#
loop_
_entity_poly.entity_id
_entity_poly.type
_entity_poly.pdbx_seq_one_letter_code
_entity_poly.pdbx_strand_id
1 'polypeptide(L)'
;MTVAGRVRLATDFWFRRAGPIGLLLAITLLLGLAGQSVARPLFILGSVVVMWDLLKFGASAHYSASLVSFCLAPCLRRIVDVSAGYDPSGIMISGPLLGLLVVAPRLLARCSDGRRLDQALWPFMIAGSCVLYATLLTMAGGNITQAASGALKWIAPIVYGAWLYGEAGQEPGLIRAASH
;
A
#
# COMPACT_ATOMS: atom_id res chain seq x y z
N MET A 1 -9.97 -23.67 23.60
CA MET A 1 -10.27 -23.22 22.22
C MET A 1 -10.07 -24.40 21.27
N THR A 2 -11.15 -24.99 20.77
CA THR A 2 -11.16 -26.26 20.00
C THR A 2 -10.56 -26.09 18.60
N VAL A 3 -9.94 -27.15 18.07
CA VAL A 3 -9.27 -27.16 16.76
C VAL A 3 -10.21 -26.74 15.63
N ALA A 4 -11.49 -27.15 15.69
CA ALA A 4 -12.52 -26.74 14.75
C ALA A 4 -12.82 -25.23 14.77
N GLY A 5 -12.74 -24.59 15.94
CA GLY A 5 -12.88 -23.14 16.07
C GLY A 5 -11.71 -22.37 15.46
N ARG A 6 -10.49 -22.91 15.53
CA ARG A 6 -9.30 -22.33 14.87
C ARG A 6 -9.38 -22.40 13.34
N VAL A 7 -9.89 -23.50 12.80
CA VAL A 7 -10.02 -23.68 11.34
C VAL A 7 -11.07 -22.72 10.75
N ARG A 8 -12.22 -22.54 11.41
CA ARG A 8 -13.26 -21.58 10.96
C ARG A 8 -12.76 -20.13 10.99
N LEU A 9 -12.08 -19.73 12.06
CA LEU A 9 -11.47 -18.41 12.17
C LEU A 9 -10.40 -18.18 11.10
N ALA A 10 -9.60 -19.20 10.78
CA ALA A 10 -8.59 -19.11 9.72
C ALA A 10 -9.24 -18.98 8.34
N THR A 11 -10.28 -19.78 8.03
CA THR A 11 -10.96 -19.70 6.74
C THR A 11 -11.68 -18.38 6.55
N ASP A 12 -12.37 -17.87 7.58
CA ASP A 12 -13.06 -16.57 7.50
C ASP A 12 -12.06 -15.41 7.37
N PHE A 13 -10.89 -15.52 8.03
CA PHE A 13 -9.81 -14.55 7.91
C PHE A 13 -9.23 -14.52 6.48
N TRP A 14 -8.86 -15.67 5.92
CA TRP A 14 -8.32 -15.74 4.56
C TRP A 14 -9.33 -15.30 3.51
N PHE A 15 -10.59 -15.74 3.61
CA PHE A 15 -11.59 -15.42 2.59
C PHE A 15 -12.04 -13.96 2.63
N ARG A 16 -12.25 -13.39 3.84
CA ARG A 16 -12.74 -12.00 3.95
C ARG A 16 -11.65 -10.94 3.96
N ARG A 17 -10.43 -11.26 4.44
CA ARG A 17 -9.34 -10.27 4.54
C ARG A 17 -8.27 -10.41 3.45
N ALA A 18 -7.98 -11.63 2.99
CA ALA A 18 -6.99 -11.85 1.92
C ALA A 18 -7.64 -12.13 0.56
N GLY A 19 -8.92 -12.53 0.53
CA GLY A 19 -9.68 -12.81 -0.68
C GLY A 19 -9.66 -11.66 -1.71
N PRO A 20 -9.93 -10.40 -1.32
CA PRO A 20 -9.95 -9.28 -2.26
C PRO A 20 -8.60 -9.06 -2.95
N ILE A 21 -7.49 -9.21 -2.22
CA ILE A 21 -6.16 -9.02 -2.81
C ILE A 21 -5.75 -10.19 -3.67
N GLY A 22 -6.03 -11.43 -3.23
CA GLY A 22 -5.82 -12.62 -4.04
C GLY A 22 -6.59 -12.57 -5.35
N LEU A 23 -7.84 -12.10 -5.31
CA LEU A 23 -8.67 -11.92 -6.51
C LEU A 23 -8.08 -10.86 -7.45
N LEU A 24 -7.68 -9.69 -6.93
CA LEU A 24 -7.05 -8.65 -7.73
C LEU A 24 -5.80 -9.18 -8.44
N LEU A 25 -4.92 -9.85 -7.70
CA LEU A 25 -3.67 -10.43 -8.23
C LEU A 25 -3.97 -11.48 -9.31
N ALA A 26 -4.95 -12.35 -9.08
CA ALA A 26 -5.37 -13.36 -10.06
C ALA A 26 -5.94 -12.74 -11.33
N ILE A 27 -6.81 -11.73 -11.21
CA ILE A 27 -7.37 -11.01 -12.38
C ILE A 27 -6.25 -10.33 -13.16
N THR A 28 -5.34 -9.62 -12.49
CA THR A 28 -4.19 -8.98 -13.14
C THR A 28 -3.29 -10.00 -13.84
N LEU A 29 -3.04 -11.15 -13.22
CA LEU A 29 -2.27 -12.24 -13.82
C LEU A 29 -2.94 -12.75 -15.11
N LEU A 30 -4.23 -13.06 -15.05
CA LEU A 30 -4.98 -13.59 -16.20
C LEU A 30 -5.03 -12.58 -17.35
N LEU A 31 -5.29 -11.30 -17.05
CA LEU A 31 -5.25 -10.24 -18.06
C LEU A 31 -3.86 -10.04 -18.64
N GLY A 32 -2.82 -10.13 -17.81
CA GLY A 32 -1.42 -10.07 -18.23
C GLY A 32 -1.08 -11.19 -19.19
N LEU A 33 -1.40 -12.44 -18.85
CA LEU A 33 -1.18 -13.61 -19.72
C LEU A 33 -1.98 -13.54 -21.03
N ALA A 34 -3.16 -12.92 -21.00
CA ALA A 34 -3.97 -12.66 -22.19
C ALA A 34 -3.47 -11.47 -23.05
N GLY A 35 -2.30 -10.91 -22.74
CA GLY A 35 -1.68 -9.80 -23.47
C GLY A 35 -2.43 -8.47 -23.35
N GLN A 36 -3.31 -8.33 -22.35
CA GLN A 36 -4.16 -7.15 -22.21
C GLN A 36 -3.42 -6.03 -21.47
N SER A 37 -3.15 -4.93 -22.18
CA SER A 37 -2.49 -3.75 -21.60
C SER A 37 -3.30 -3.08 -20.48
N VAL A 38 -4.63 -3.31 -20.44
CA VAL A 38 -5.54 -2.84 -19.39
C VAL A 38 -5.21 -3.42 -18.01
N ALA A 39 -4.44 -4.51 -17.93
CA ALA A 39 -4.00 -5.11 -16.67
C ALA A 39 -3.29 -4.10 -15.76
N ARG A 40 -2.53 -3.15 -16.33
CA ARG A 40 -1.77 -2.14 -15.57
C ARG A 40 -2.67 -1.14 -14.83
N PRO A 41 -3.50 -0.33 -15.51
CA PRO A 41 -4.38 0.62 -14.81
C PRO A 41 -5.38 -0.10 -13.89
N LEU A 42 -5.85 -1.29 -14.29
CA LEU A 42 -6.74 -2.09 -13.46
C LEU A 42 -6.06 -2.56 -12.16
N PHE A 43 -4.80 -2.99 -12.23
CA PHE A 43 -4.04 -3.33 -11.03
C PHE A 43 -3.81 -2.12 -10.13
N ILE A 44 -3.51 -0.96 -10.71
CA ILE A 44 -3.28 0.28 -9.95
C ILE A 44 -4.54 0.69 -9.19
N LEU A 45 -5.67 0.82 -9.91
CA LEU A 45 -6.95 1.22 -9.31
C LEU A 45 -7.47 0.17 -8.34
N GLY A 46 -7.37 -1.11 -8.72
CA GLY A 46 -7.76 -2.23 -7.87
C GLY A 46 -6.96 -2.27 -6.58
N SER A 47 -5.65 -1.96 -6.61
CA SER A 47 -4.82 -1.89 -5.41
C SER A 47 -5.33 -0.82 -4.44
N VAL A 48 -5.68 0.36 -4.95
CA VAL A 48 -6.24 1.45 -4.15
C VAL A 48 -7.58 1.05 -3.53
N VAL A 49 -8.50 0.49 -4.34
CA VAL A 49 -9.84 0.09 -3.88
C VAL A 49 -9.76 -1.01 -2.83
N VAL A 50 -8.94 -2.05 -3.07
CA VAL A 50 -8.77 -3.16 -2.14
C VAL A 50 -8.15 -2.67 -0.83
N MET A 51 -7.09 -1.85 -0.88
CA MET A 51 -6.48 -1.30 0.34
C MET A 51 -7.45 -0.40 1.11
N TRP A 52 -8.24 0.42 0.41
CA TRP A 52 -9.31 1.21 1.03
C TRP A 52 -10.34 0.36 1.75
N ASP A 53 -10.82 -0.71 1.13
CA ASP A 53 -11.79 -1.61 1.75
C ASP A 53 -11.19 -2.33 2.97
N LEU A 54 -9.92 -2.71 2.88
CA LEU A 54 -9.22 -3.41 3.96
C LEU A 54 -9.01 -2.58 5.23
N LEU A 55 -9.06 -1.25 5.14
CA LEU A 55 -9.06 -0.38 6.33
C LEU A 55 -10.26 -0.59 7.26
N LYS A 56 -11.33 -1.24 6.79
CA LYS A 56 -12.48 -1.59 7.62
C LYS A 56 -12.19 -2.78 8.54
N PHE A 57 -11.18 -3.59 8.23
CA PHE A 57 -10.84 -4.83 8.96
C PHE A 57 -9.64 -4.68 9.91
N GLY A 58 -9.10 -3.46 10.05
CA GLY A 58 -8.00 -3.14 10.96
C GLY A 58 -6.66 -2.95 10.27
N ALA A 59 -5.67 -2.51 11.04
CA ALA A 59 -4.34 -2.17 10.53
C ALA A 59 -3.53 -3.40 10.13
N SER A 60 -3.69 -4.50 10.88
CA SER A 60 -3.06 -5.79 10.55
C SER A 60 -3.44 -6.31 9.16
N ALA A 61 -4.73 -6.26 8.80
CA ALA A 61 -5.22 -6.72 7.49
C ALA A 61 -4.67 -5.87 6.34
N HIS A 62 -4.69 -4.54 6.51
CA HIS A 62 -4.13 -3.61 5.55
C HIS A 62 -2.62 -3.84 5.36
N TYR A 63 -1.87 -4.06 6.46
CA TYR A 63 -0.44 -4.32 6.41
C TYR A 63 -0.08 -5.61 5.66
N SER A 64 -0.73 -6.73 5.98
CA SER A 64 -0.49 -7.99 5.27
C SER A 64 -0.81 -7.88 3.78
N ALA A 65 -1.93 -7.23 3.43
CA ALA A 65 -2.31 -6.99 2.04
C ALA A 65 -1.30 -6.09 1.30
N SER A 66 -0.81 -5.05 1.98
CA SER A 66 0.23 -4.17 1.45
C SER A 66 1.51 -4.95 1.15
N LEU A 67 1.98 -5.77 2.10
CA LEU A 67 3.16 -6.63 1.91
C LEU A 67 2.98 -7.56 0.71
N VAL A 68 1.87 -8.31 0.65
CA VAL A 68 1.60 -9.25 -0.46
C VAL A 68 1.58 -8.51 -1.80
N SER A 69 0.96 -7.33 -1.86
CA SER A 69 0.93 -6.50 -3.07
C SER A 69 2.33 -6.04 -3.49
N PHE A 70 3.14 -5.57 -2.55
CA PHE A 70 4.51 -5.14 -2.83
C PHE A 70 5.42 -6.30 -3.25
N CYS A 71 5.27 -7.47 -2.64
CA CYS A 71 6.05 -8.66 -3.00
C CYS A 71 5.68 -9.19 -4.39
N LEU A 72 4.40 -9.18 -4.76
CA LEU A 72 3.94 -9.77 -6.03
C LEU A 72 3.83 -8.77 -7.18
N ALA A 73 3.75 -7.46 -6.93
CA ALA A 73 3.68 -6.44 -7.97
C ALA A 73 4.83 -6.51 -8.99
N PRO A 74 6.12 -6.68 -8.60
CA PRO A 74 7.21 -6.83 -9.56
C PRO A 74 7.06 -8.06 -10.47
N CYS A 75 6.57 -9.17 -9.92
CA CYS A 75 6.33 -10.40 -10.68
C CYS A 75 5.21 -10.20 -11.70
N LEU A 76 4.06 -9.67 -11.26
CA LEU A 76 2.94 -9.38 -12.15
C LEU A 76 3.32 -8.37 -13.22
N ARG A 77 4.07 -7.33 -12.86
CA ARG A 77 4.61 -6.37 -13.83
C ARG A 77 5.43 -7.07 -14.91
N ARG A 78 6.34 -7.97 -14.54
CA ARG A 78 7.17 -8.68 -15.53
C ARG A 78 6.33 -9.53 -16.48
N ILE A 79 5.31 -10.21 -15.98
CA ILE A 79 4.40 -11.00 -16.82
C ILE A 79 3.65 -10.12 -17.81
N VAL A 80 3.12 -8.99 -17.35
CA VAL A 80 2.42 -8.01 -18.19
C VAL A 80 3.38 -7.37 -19.21
N ASP A 81 4.59 -7.01 -18.82
CA ASP A 81 5.59 -6.39 -19.70
C ASP A 81 6.02 -7.33 -20.84
N VAL A 82 6.15 -8.63 -20.56
CA VAL A 82 6.47 -9.65 -21.58
C VAL A 82 5.31 -9.85 -22.55
N SER A 83 4.07 -9.84 -22.05
CA SER A 83 2.89 -10.26 -22.83
C SER A 83 2.19 -9.10 -23.55
N ALA A 84 2.20 -7.91 -22.97
CA ALA A 84 1.47 -6.72 -23.44
C ALA A 84 2.40 -5.57 -23.89
N GLY A 85 3.72 -5.83 -23.98
CA GLY A 85 4.75 -4.87 -24.39
C GLY A 85 5.42 -4.16 -23.22
N TYR A 86 6.71 -3.85 -23.34
CA TYR A 86 7.52 -3.33 -22.23
C TYR A 86 7.11 -1.90 -21.80
N ASP A 87 6.94 -1.69 -20.49
CA ASP A 87 6.77 -0.35 -19.90
C ASP A 87 8.01 0.07 -19.09
N PRO A 88 8.78 1.07 -19.58
CA PRO A 88 9.96 1.58 -18.88
C PRO A 88 9.59 2.38 -17.62
N SER A 89 8.40 2.95 -17.54
CA SER A 89 7.99 3.80 -16.40
C SER A 89 7.77 3.00 -15.12
N GLY A 90 7.33 1.75 -15.27
CA GLY A 90 7.07 0.88 -14.13
C GLY A 90 5.89 1.30 -13.29
N ILE A 91 4.86 1.83 -13.95
CA ILE A 91 3.72 2.44 -13.30
C ILE A 91 2.94 1.45 -12.43
N MET A 92 3.01 0.14 -12.67
CA MET A 92 2.33 -0.85 -11.80
C MET A 92 2.73 -0.78 -10.33
N ILE A 93 3.96 -0.35 -10.00
CA ILE A 93 4.42 -0.20 -8.61
C ILE A 93 3.72 0.99 -7.92
N SER A 94 3.19 1.96 -8.69
CA SER A 94 2.42 3.06 -8.11
C SER A 94 1.10 2.58 -7.50
N GLY A 95 0.54 1.46 -7.93
CA GLY A 95 -0.69 0.89 -7.38
C GLY A 95 -0.60 0.62 -5.87
N PRO A 96 0.31 -0.26 -5.42
CA PRO A 96 0.54 -0.50 -4.01
C PRO A 96 0.92 0.78 -3.23
N LEU A 97 1.73 1.67 -3.81
CA LEU A 97 2.11 2.94 -3.16
C LEU A 97 0.91 3.88 -2.95
N LEU A 98 0.04 4.01 -3.95
CA LEU A 98 -1.20 4.78 -3.84
C LEU A 98 -2.15 4.14 -2.84
N GLY A 99 -2.19 2.81 -2.80
CA GLY A 99 -2.95 2.07 -1.80
C GLY A 99 -2.46 2.33 -0.36
N LEU A 100 -1.15 2.50 -0.14
CA LEU A 100 -0.64 2.94 1.17
C LEU A 100 -1.14 4.34 1.56
N LEU A 101 -1.28 5.25 0.59
CA LEU A 101 -1.72 6.63 0.83
C LEU A 101 -3.21 6.76 1.18
N VAL A 102 -3.98 5.69 1.04
CA VAL A 102 -5.39 5.62 1.47
C VAL A 102 -5.55 5.96 2.96
N VAL A 103 -4.54 5.74 3.79
CA VAL A 103 -4.59 6.07 5.23
C VAL A 103 -4.36 7.56 5.52
N ALA A 104 -3.88 8.32 4.55
CA ALA A 104 -3.52 9.72 4.73
C ALA A 104 -4.64 10.60 5.29
N PRO A 105 -5.91 10.49 4.85
CA PRO A 105 -7.01 11.29 5.42
C PRO A 105 -7.26 10.99 6.90
N ARG A 106 -7.12 9.72 7.33
CA ARG A 106 -7.27 9.34 8.75
C ARG A 106 -6.12 9.91 9.60
N LEU A 107 -4.91 9.89 9.07
CA LEU A 107 -3.76 10.50 9.73
C LEU A 107 -3.93 12.02 9.84
N LEU A 108 -4.40 12.68 8.78
CA LEU A 108 -4.63 14.12 8.76
C LEU A 108 -5.71 14.54 9.77
N ALA A 109 -6.84 13.81 9.83
CA ALA A 109 -7.88 14.05 10.82
C ALA A 109 -7.35 13.97 12.26
N ARG A 110 -6.50 12.98 12.57
CA ARG A 110 -5.83 12.87 13.88
C ARG A 110 -4.94 14.07 14.22
N CYS A 111 -4.24 14.61 13.23
CA CYS A 111 -3.42 15.81 13.41
C CYS A 111 -4.28 17.05 13.66
N SER A 112 -5.48 17.12 13.08
CA SER A 112 -6.42 18.25 13.25
C SER A 112 -7.15 18.25 14.59
N ASP A 113 -7.27 17.11 15.27
CA ASP A 113 -7.97 16.97 16.56
C ASP A 113 -7.28 17.67 17.76
N GLY A 114 -6.22 18.46 17.52
CA GLY A 114 -5.57 19.28 18.55
C GLY A 114 -4.82 18.49 19.62
N ARG A 115 -4.74 17.16 19.49
CA ARG A 115 -3.90 16.32 20.35
C ARG A 115 -2.45 16.68 20.07
N ARG A 116 -1.65 16.81 21.13
CA ARG A 116 -0.20 17.03 21.00
C ARG A 116 0.35 15.92 20.11
N LEU A 117 1.02 16.31 19.02
CA LEU A 117 1.75 15.38 18.18
C LEU A 117 2.72 14.62 19.09
N ASP A 118 2.63 13.30 19.08
CA ASP A 118 3.56 12.46 19.83
C ASP A 118 4.99 12.77 19.35
N GLN A 119 5.93 12.92 20.27
CA GLN A 119 7.35 13.10 19.94
C GLN A 119 7.87 11.92 19.10
N ALA A 120 7.23 10.76 19.17
CA ALA A 120 7.56 9.63 18.32
C ALA A 120 7.24 9.83 16.82
N LEU A 121 6.39 10.80 16.46
CA LEU A 121 6.10 11.13 15.06
C LEU A 121 7.16 12.02 14.41
N TRP A 122 8.11 12.54 15.20
CA TRP A 122 9.09 13.51 14.74
C TRP A 122 10.02 13.03 13.62
N PRO A 123 10.53 11.78 13.65
CA PRO A 123 11.30 11.22 12.54
C PRO A 123 10.53 11.25 11.20
N PHE A 124 9.22 10.97 11.23
CA PHE A 124 8.39 10.97 10.01
C PHE A 124 8.19 12.39 9.46
N MET A 125 8.03 13.39 10.33
CA MET A 125 7.89 14.78 9.91
C MET A 125 9.19 15.34 9.30
N ILE A 126 10.34 15.02 9.89
CA ILE A 126 11.65 15.40 9.36
C ILE A 126 11.86 14.73 8.00
N ALA A 127 11.65 13.41 7.91
CA ALA A 127 11.78 12.67 6.65
C ALA A 127 10.82 13.21 5.58
N GLY A 128 9.56 13.47 5.93
CA GLY A 128 8.56 14.06 5.04
C GLY A 128 8.97 15.44 4.53
N SER A 129 9.55 16.28 5.39
CA SER A 129 10.06 17.60 5.01
C SER A 129 11.24 17.52 4.05
N CYS A 130 12.18 16.58 4.27
CA CYS A 130 13.29 16.31 3.36
C CYS A 130 12.79 15.86 1.97
N VAL A 131 11.80 14.97 1.94
CA VAL A 131 11.20 14.50 0.67
C VAL A 131 10.48 15.62 -0.05
N LEU A 132 9.74 16.46 0.68
CA LEU A 132 9.07 17.63 0.11
C LEU A 132 10.09 18.60 -0.50
N TYR A 133 11.16 18.90 0.23
CA TYR A 133 12.26 19.74 -0.26
C TYR A 133 12.89 19.17 -1.53
N ALA A 134 13.25 17.89 -1.54
CA ALA A 134 13.82 17.23 -2.72
C ALA A 134 12.86 17.24 -3.92
N THR A 135 11.55 17.08 -3.68
CA THR A 135 10.51 17.15 -4.71
C THR A 135 10.44 18.55 -5.33
N LEU A 136 10.41 19.60 -4.50
CA LEU A 136 10.40 20.99 -4.96
C LEU A 136 11.66 21.34 -5.76
N LEU A 137 12.84 20.88 -5.31
CA LEU A 137 14.09 21.07 -6.04
C LEU A 137 14.06 20.39 -7.41
N THR A 138 13.51 19.17 -7.48
CA THR A 138 13.38 18.42 -8.75
C THR A 138 12.38 19.10 -9.70
N MET A 139 11.28 19.66 -9.16
CA MET A 139 10.32 20.46 -9.94
C MET A 139 10.95 21.75 -10.47
N ALA A 140 11.76 22.44 -9.66
CA ALA A 140 12.50 23.63 -10.10
C ALA A 140 13.48 23.33 -11.24
N GLY A 141 14.01 22.10 -11.30
CA GLY A 141 14.80 21.60 -12.42
C GLY A 141 14.00 21.21 -13.68
N GLY A 142 12.68 21.44 -13.71
CA GLY A 142 11.81 21.17 -14.85
C GLY A 142 11.38 19.70 -15.01
N ASN A 143 11.71 18.81 -14.06
CA ASN A 143 11.44 17.38 -14.19
C ASN A 143 10.26 16.91 -13.33
N ILE A 144 9.05 17.30 -13.74
CA ILE A 144 7.80 17.07 -12.98
C ILE A 144 7.50 15.57 -12.82
N THR A 145 7.72 14.76 -13.86
CA THR A 145 7.44 13.32 -13.82
C THR A 145 8.34 12.58 -12.82
N GLN A 146 9.64 12.90 -12.78
CA GLN A 146 10.54 12.32 -11.79
C GLN A 146 10.24 12.84 -10.39
N ALA A 147 9.90 14.13 -10.25
CA ALA A 147 9.50 14.69 -8.97
C ALA A 147 8.28 13.96 -8.40
N ALA A 148 7.22 13.78 -9.19
CA ALA A 148 6.00 13.09 -8.77
C ALA A 148 6.25 11.60 -8.43
N SER A 149 7.01 10.88 -9.27
CA SER A 149 7.36 9.48 -9.01
C SER A 149 8.23 9.32 -7.76
N GLY A 150 9.21 10.21 -7.58
CA GLY A 150 10.08 10.25 -6.41
C GLY A 150 9.29 10.55 -5.15
N ALA A 151 8.46 11.60 -5.17
CA ALA A 151 7.59 11.96 -4.07
C ALA A 151 6.69 10.78 -3.66
N LEU A 152 6.02 10.12 -4.62
CA LEU A 152 5.16 8.99 -4.32
C LEU A 152 5.92 7.83 -3.66
N LYS A 153 7.10 7.48 -4.17
CA LYS A 153 7.94 6.38 -3.63
C LYS A 153 8.38 6.62 -2.20
N TRP A 154 8.60 7.87 -1.80
CA TRP A 154 9.12 8.20 -0.47
C TRP A 154 8.02 8.65 0.50
N ILE A 155 7.04 9.44 0.06
CA ILE A 155 5.94 9.91 0.91
C ILE A 155 5.03 8.75 1.33
N ALA A 156 4.70 7.83 0.41
CA ALA A 156 3.80 6.72 0.72
C ALA A 156 4.25 5.87 1.93
N PRO A 157 5.50 5.36 1.99
CA PRO A 157 5.96 4.60 3.15
C PRO A 157 6.10 5.46 4.41
N ILE A 158 6.44 6.75 4.30
CA ILE A 158 6.53 7.66 5.47
C ILE A 158 5.15 7.86 6.10
N VAL A 159 4.16 8.23 5.28
CA VAL A 159 2.77 8.43 5.74
C VAL A 159 2.21 7.14 6.32
N TYR A 160 2.45 6.02 5.64
CA TYR A 160 1.97 4.72 6.09
C TYR A 160 2.65 4.27 7.39
N GLY A 161 3.96 4.47 7.53
CA GLY A 161 4.70 4.16 8.76
C GLY A 161 4.25 5.01 9.94
N ALA A 162 3.99 6.31 9.72
CA ALA A 162 3.44 7.19 10.74
C ALA A 162 2.05 6.73 11.22
N TRP A 163 1.20 6.32 10.27
CA TRP A 163 -0.12 5.75 10.60
C TRP A 163 0.00 4.43 11.37
N LEU A 164 0.82 3.49 10.90
CA LEU A 164 1.07 2.21 11.57
C LEU A 164 1.59 2.38 12.99
N TYR A 165 2.50 3.34 13.21
CA TYR A 165 3.00 3.63 14.55
C TYR A 165 1.86 4.04 15.50
N GLY A 166 0.95 4.90 15.03
CA GLY A 166 -0.23 5.29 15.80
C GLY A 166 -1.19 4.12 16.09
N GLU A 167 -1.28 3.14 15.20
CA GLU A 167 -2.12 1.94 15.39
C GLU A 167 -1.43 0.84 16.23
N ALA A 168 -0.10 0.81 16.27
CA ALA A 168 0.67 -0.24 16.94
C ALA A 168 0.39 -0.31 18.46
N GLY A 169 0.03 0.81 19.08
CA GLY A 169 -0.39 0.85 20.48
C GLY A 169 -1.83 0.35 20.74
N GLN A 170 -2.64 0.18 19.69
CA GLN A 170 -4.08 -0.12 19.79
C GLN A 170 -4.44 -1.52 19.30
N GLU A 171 -3.67 -2.12 18.38
CA GLU A 171 -3.92 -3.46 17.86
C GLU A 171 -2.79 -4.46 18.22
N PRO A 172 -2.97 -5.36 19.21
CA PRO A 172 -2.01 -6.45 19.47
C PRO A 172 -1.85 -7.42 18.29
N GLY A 173 -2.83 -7.45 17.36
CA GLY A 173 -2.76 -8.21 16.13
C GLY A 173 -1.73 -7.70 15.12
N LEU A 174 -1.30 -6.44 15.21
CA LEU A 174 -0.31 -5.84 14.31
C LEU A 174 1.07 -6.47 14.50
N ILE A 175 1.49 -6.65 15.75
CA ILE A 175 2.77 -7.28 16.10
C ILE A 175 2.80 -8.73 15.60
N ARG A 176 1.67 -9.45 15.74
CA ARG A 176 1.54 -10.82 15.22
C ARG A 176 1.64 -10.86 13.70
N ALA A 177 1.01 -9.92 12.99
CA ALA A 177 1.09 -9.82 11.54
C ALA A 177 2.49 -9.46 11.02
N ALA A 178 3.30 -8.74 11.83
CA ALA A 178 4.69 -8.41 11.50
C ALA A 178 5.70 -9.54 11.83
N SER A 179 5.32 -10.47 12.72
CA SER A 179 6.18 -11.60 13.15
C SER A 179 6.03 -12.87 12.32
N HIS A 180 5.12 -12.89 11.35
CA HIS A 180 4.91 -13.98 10.40
C HIS A 180 5.58 -13.68 9.07
#